data_AF-A0A1W9W3N5-F1
#
_entry.id   AF-A0A1W9W3N5-F1
#
_cell.length_a   1.000
_cell.length_b   1.000
_cell.length_c   1.000
_cell.angle_alpha   90.00
_cell.angle_beta   90.00
_cell.angle_gamma   90.00
#
_symmetry.space_group_name_H-M   'P 1'
#
loop_
_entity.id
_entity.type
_entity.pdbx_description
1 polymer ?
#
loop_
_entity_poly.entity_id
_entity_poly.type
_entity_poly.pdbx_seq_one_letter_code
_entity_poly.pdbx_strand_id
1 'polypeptide(L)'
;MSFNPTAGYSGSASVQIVTDDQGNAGSGGPQSDSDTVSISVNAVSPTLNDAPVNTVPGPQNVHQDTALTLSTANGNRISIHDVDAGANAVAVTLTATNGTLTLSGTTGLTFSSGDGTADASMAFTGTLVNINTALDGLEFSPTAGYSGSASVQIVTDDQGNTGSGGPQSDSDTVSITVNAN
;
A
#
# COMPACT_ATOMS: atom_id res chain seq x y z
N MET A 1 18.03 27.03 -26.41
CA MET A 1 18.39 25.70 -25.88
C MET A 1 17.39 25.36 -24.78
N SER A 2 16.80 24.17 -24.79
CA SER A 2 15.87 23.71 -23.75
C SER A 2 16.45 22.48 -23.06
N PHE A 3 16.48 22.48 -21.73
CA PHE A 3 16.84 21.33 -20.92
C PHE A 3 15.56 20.65 -20.43
N ASN A 4 15.26 19.47 -20.96
CA ASN A 4 14.08 18.67 -20.58
C ASN A 4 14.56 17.36 -19.95
N PRO A 5 14.75 17.30 -18.62
CA PRO A 5 15.16 16.08 -17.94
C PRO A 5 14.08 14.99 -18.10
N THR A 6 14.48 13.72 -18.10
CA THR A 6 13.52 12.61 -18.05
C THR A 6 12.71 12.68 -16.76
N ALA A 7 11.44 12.27 -16.79
CA ALA A 7 10.62 12.19 -15.58
C ALA A 7 11.36 11.41 -14.48
N GLY A 8 11.43 11.98 -13.27
CA GLY A 8 12.14 11.38 -12.13
C GLY A 8 13.65 11.65 -12.06
N TYR A 9 14.25 12.34 -13.03
CA TYR A 9 15.67 12.73 -12.93
C TYR A 9 15.88 13.75 -11.81
N SER A 10 16.79 13.43 -10.89
CA SER A 10 17.37 14.37 -9.94
C SER A 10 18.88 14.21 -9.95
N GLY A 11 19.60 15.32 -9.84
CA GLY A 11 21.06 15.33 -9.92
C GLY A 11 21.63 16.50 -10.70
N SER A 12 22.92 16.40 -10.97
CA SER A 12 23.71 17.43 -11.65
C SER A 12 23.71 17.21 -13.15
N ALA A 13 23.32 18.22 -13.91
CA ALA A 13 23.51 18.29 -15.34
C ALA A 13 24.39 19.50 -15.68
N SER A 14 24.99 19.51 -16.86
CA SER A 14 25.72 20.67 -17.35
C SER A 14 25.49 20.89 -18.84
N VAL A 15 25.59 22.15 -19.24
CA VAL A 15 25.66 22.58 -20.64
C VAL A 15 27.04 23.16 -20.87
N GLN A 16 27.79 22.57 -21.79
CA GLN A 16 29.04 23.14 -22.27
C GLN A 16 28.77 23.96 -23.54
N ILE A 17 29.23 25.21 -23.55
CA ILE A 17 29.18 26.09 -24.72
C ILE A 17 30.60 26.24 -25.22
N VAL A 18 30.84 25.85 -26.47
CA VAL A 18 32.13 26.02 -27.15
C VAL A 18 31.97 27.08 -28.22
N THR A 19 32.78 28.12 -28.19
CA THR A 19 32.90 29.09 -29.28
C THR A 19 34.19 28.83 -30.02
N ASP A 20 34.14 28.77 -31.36
CA ASP A 20 35.30 28.58 -32.23
C ASP A 20 35.30 29.71 -33.27
N ASP A 21 36.42 30.40 -33.41
CA ASP A 21 36.57 31.46 -34.41
C ASP A 21 36.77 30.92 -35.83
N GLN A 22 36.97 29.60 -35.98
CA GLN A 22 37.20 28.89 -37.24
C GLN A 22 38.37 29.49 -38.05
N GLY A 23 39.29 30.20 -37.37
CA GLY A 23 40.42 30.89 -37.98
C GLY A 23 40.08 32.20 -38.70
N ASN A 24 38.90 32.79 -38.45
CA ASN A 24 38.42 33.99 -39.14
C ASN A 24 38.98 35.32 -38.59
N ALA A 25 39.75 35.32 -37.49
CA ALA A 25 40.37 36.52 -36.93
C ALA A 25 41.75 36.23 -36.28
N GLY A 26 42.71 37.14 -36.49
CA GLY A 26 44.06 37.07 -35.88
C GLY A 26 45.06 36.15 -36.61
N SER A 27 46.30 36.10 -36.11
CA SER A 27 47.33 35.15 -36.57
C SER A 27 47.42 33.95 -35.62
N GLY A 28 47.17 32.73 -36.08
CA GLY A 28 47.29 31.53 -35.23
C GLY A 28 46.49 30.28 -35.64
N GLY A 29 45.59 30.37 -36.61
CA GLY A 29 44.64 29.29 -36.93
C GLY A 29 43.41 29.32 -36.00
N PRO A 30 42.51 28.32 -36.08
CA PRO A 30 41.29 28.28 -35.27
C PRO A 30 41.57 28.23 -33.77
N GLN A 31 40.84 29.02 -32.99
CA GLN A 31 40.88 29.03 -31.52
C GLN A 31 39.48 28.81 -30.95
N SER A 32 39.41 28.05 -29.86
CA SER A 32 38.15 27.79 -29.17
C SER A 32 38.20 28.16 -27.68
N ASP A 33 37.09 28.67 -27.17
CA ASP A 33 36.83 28.91 -25.75
C ASP A 33 35.62 28.11 -25.29
N SER A 34 35.63 27.68 -24.02
CA SER A 34 34.58 26.81 -23.47
C SER A 34 34.09 27.30 -22.11
N ASP A 35 32.79 27.59 -22.04
CA ASP A 35 32.08 27.88 -20.81
C ASP A 35 31.19 26.70 -20.39
N THR A 36 31.08 26.47 -19.08
CA THR A 36 30.17 25.45 -18.53
C THR A 36 29.11 26.09 -17.64
N VAL A 37 27.84 25.81 -17.94
CA VAL A 37 26.71 26.16 -17.08
C VAL A 37 26.26 24.91 -16.35
N SER A 38 26.39 24.91 -15.02
CA SER A 38 25.89 23.84 -14.17
C SER A 38 24.40 24.01 -13.88
N ILE A 39 23.64 22.91 -13.97
CA ILE A 39 22.22 22.83 -13.66
C ILE A 39 22.06 21.84 -12.51
N SER A 40 21.45 22.29 -11.41
CA SER A 40 21.03 21.41 -10.33
C SER A 40 19.54 21.10 -10.48
N VAL A 41 19.19 19.84 -10.66
CA VAL A 41 17.80 19.37 -10.58
C VAL A 41 17.58 18.79 -9.20
N ASN A 42 16.88 19.54 -8.36
CA ASN A 42 16.53 19.10 -7.02
C ASN A 42 15.45 18.01 -7.11
N ALA A 43 15.57 16.96 -6.31
CA ALA A 43 14.50 15.99 -6.16
C ALA A 43 13.24 16.70 -5.61
N VAL A 44 12.09 16.38 -6.18
CA VAL A 44 10.80 16.74 -5.58
C VAL A 44 10.51 15.69 -4.51
N SER A 45 10.60 16.10 -3.25
CA SER A 45 10.23 15.27 -2.10
C SER A 45 9.22 16.04 -1.25
N PRO A 46 8.14 15.40 -0.78
CA PRO A 46 7.86 13.96 -0.93
C PRO A 46 7.24 13.61 -2.30
N THR A 47 7.30 12.33 -2.66
CA THR A 47 6.52 11.75 -3.78
C THR A 47 5.01 11.92 -3.51
N LEU A 48 4.14 11.69 -4.50
CA LEU A 48 2.71 11.59 -4.20
C LEU A 48 2.47 10.36 -3.33
N ASN A 49 1.55 10.44 -2.37
CA ASN A 49 1.14 9.27 -1.60
C ASN A 49 0.36 8.31 -2.50
N ASP A 50 0.65 7.02 -2.46
CA ASP A 50 -0.15 5.96 -3.09
C ASP A 50 -1.05 5.30 -2.03
N ALA A 51 -2.32 5.06 -2.38
CA ALA A 51 -3.25 4.42 -1.45
C ALA A 51 -2.87 2.95 -1.18
N PRO A 52 -3.24 2.42 0.00
CA PRO A 52 -3.20 0.98 0.25
C PRO A 52 -3.99 0.19 -0.79
N VAL A 53 -3.65 -1.09 -0.95
CA VAL A 53 -4.38 -2.04 -1.79
C VAL A 53 -4.67 -3.30 -0.97
N ASN A 54 -5.94 -3.63 -0.77
CA ASN A 54 -6.32 -4.93 -0.24
C ASN A 54 -6.50 -5.94 -1.38
N THR A 55 -6.01 -7.15 -1.16
CA THR A 55 -6.27 -8.30 -2.02
C THR A 55 -7.15 -9.26 -1.23
N VAL A 56 -8.37 -9.46 -1.71
CA VAL A 56 -9.36 -10.36 -1.10
C VAL A 56 -9.67 -11.54 -2.02
N PRO A 57 -10.08 -12.70 -1.49
CA PRO A 57 -10.55 -13.81 -2.31
C PRO A 57 -11.89 -13.48 -2.97
N GLY A 58 -12.28 -14.30 -3.95
CA GLY A 58 -13.66 -14.31 -4.44
C GLY A 58 -14.66 -14.79 -3.37
N PRO A 59 -15.96 -14.91 -3.71
CA PRO A 59 -16.99 -15.35 -2.77
C PRO A 59 -16.65 -16.69 -2.10
N GLN A 60 -16.92 -16.78 -0.80
CA GLN A 60 -16.65 -17.97 0.02
C GLN A 60 -17.95 -18.64 0.47
N ASN A 61 -17.83 -19.89 0.90
CA ASN A 61 -18.94 -20.67 1.45
C ASN A 61 -18.49 -21.36 2.74
N VAL A 62 -19.39 -21.47 3.69
CA VAL A 62 -19.17 -22.18 4.96
C VAL A 62 -20.46 -22.82 5.41
N HIS A 63 -20.40 -23.85 6.25
CA HIS A 63 -21.56 -24.39 6.93
C HIS A 63 -21.85 -23.61 8.21
N GLN A 64 -23.12 -23.50 8.60
CA GLN A 64 -23.46 -22.92 9.90
C GLN A 64 -22.72 -23.69 11.02
N ASP A 65 -22.37 -22.97 12.08
CA ASP A 65 -21.66 -23.52 13.25
C ASP A 65 -20.24 -24.07 12.95
N THR A 66 -19.67 -23.73 11.78
CA THR A 66 -18.27 -24.02 11.44
C THR A 66 -17.52 -22.76 11.06
N ALA A 67 -16.26 -22.64 11.51
CA ALA A 67 -15.41 -21.52 11.16
C ALA A 67 -14.85 -21.67 9.74
N LEU A 68 -14.80 -20.56 9.00
CA LEU A 68 -14.08 -20.43 7.73
C LEU A 68 -12.72 -19.82 8.00
N THR A 69 -11.64 -20.56 7.73
CA THR A 69 -10.27 -20.03 7.80
C THR A 69 -9.86 -19.42 6.45
N LEU A 70 -9.50 -18.14 6.45
CA LEU A 70 -8.96 -17.38 5.33
C LEU A 70 -7.43 -17.39 5.43
N SER A 71 -6.74 -18.12 4.55
CA SER A 71 -5.29 -18.30 4.64
C SER A 71 -4.64 -18.55 3.28
N THR A 72 -3.31 -18.40 3.25
CA THR A 72 -2.49 -18.75 2.08
C THR A 72 -2.60 -20.25 1.79
N ALA A 73 -2.61 -21.08 2.84
CA ALA A 73 -2.73 -22.53 2.72
C ALA A 73 -4.05 -22.97 2.07
N ASN A 74 -5.13 -22.23 2.31
CA ASN A 74 -6.44 -22.47 1.72
C ASN A 74 -6.64 -21.75 0.37
N GLY A 75 -5.67 -20.94 -0.07
CA GLY A 75 -5.76 -20.16 -1.30
C GLY A 75 -6.79 -19.03 -1.27
N ASN A 76 -7.23 -18.61 -0.08
CA ASN A 76 -8.30 -17.63 0.12
C ASN A 76 -7.93 -16.53 1.13
N ARG A 77 -6.65 -16.24 1.31
CA ARG A 77 -6.19 -15.20 2.26
C ARG A 77 -6.71 -13.82 1.88
N ILE A 78 -6.85 -12.96 2.90
CA ILE A 78 -6.87 -11.51 2.74
C ILE A 78 -5.44 -10.99 2.97
N SER A 79 -4.97 -10.04 2.16
CA SER A 79 -3.67 -9.39 2.38
C SER A 79 -3.68 -7.93 1.95
N ILE A 80 -2.76 -7.14 2.47
CA ILE A 80 -2.62 -5.70 2.22
C ILE A 80 -1.24 -5.43 1.64
N HIS A 81 -1.18 -4.55 0.66
CA HIS A 81 0.05 -3.97 0.16
C HIS A 81 -0.07 -2.44 0.09
N ASP A 82 1.04 -1.75 0.32
CA ASP A 82 1.17 -0.31 0.11
C ASP A 82 2.63 -0.08 -0.30
N VAL A 83 2.82 0.65 -1.40
CA VAL A 83 4.15 0.84 -2.01
C VAL A 83 5.02 1.81 -1.22
N ASP A 84 4.39 2.71 -0.46
CA ASP A 84 5.06 3.78 0.24
C ASP A 84 5.20 3.50 1.74
N ALA A 85 4.26 2.76 2.35
CA ALA A 85 4.15 2.60 3.81
C ALA A 85 5.46 2.16 4.50
N GLY A 86 6.28 1.33 3.84
CA GLY A 86 7.57 0.88 4.37
C GLY A 86 7.45 0.22 5.76
N ALA A 87 8.03 0.85 6.79
CA ALA A 87 7.95 0.40 8.19
C ALA A 87 6.91 1.17 9.02
N ASN A 88 6.20 2.13 8.43
CA ASN A 88 5.17 2.89 9.12
C ASN A 88 3.93 2.02 9.37
N ALA A 89 3.18 2.38 10.42
CA ALA A 89 1.96 1.67 10.76
C ALA A 89 0.79 2.16 9.90
N VAL A 90 0.01 1.23 9.36
CA VAL A 90 -1.28 1.53 8.72
C VAL A 90 -2.40 1.15 9.69
N ALA A 91 -3.57 1.77 9.53
CA ALA A 91 -4.77 1.45 10.29
C ALA A 91 -5.64 0.48 9.49
N VAL A 92 -6.19 -0.53 10.16
CA VAL A 92 -7.11 -1.51 9.58
C VAL A 92 -8.37 -1.58 10.42
N THR A 93 -9.51 -1.59 9.74
CA THR A 93 -10.80 -1.95 10.33
C THR A 93 -11.35 -3.18 9.63
N LEU A 94 -11.63 -4.22 10.42
CA LEU A 94 -12.33 -5.42 9.96
C LEU A 94 -13.76 -5.41 10.50
N THR A 95 -14.73 -5.77 9.66
CA THR A 95 -16.14 -5.89 10.06
C THR A 95 -16.75 -7.15 9.47
N ALA A 96 -17.37 -7.96 10.32
CA ALA A 96 -18.14 -9.13 9.92
C ALA A 96 -19.64 -8.86 10.01
N THR A 97 -20.39 -9.37 9.03
CA THR A 97 -21.85 -9.46 9.11
C THR A 97 -22.26 -10.91 9.35
N ASN A 98 -23.23 -11.13 10.24
CA ASN A 98 -23.74 -12.45 10.60
C ASN A 98 -22.65 -13.45 11.05
N GLY A 99 -21.65 -12.94 11.76
CA GLY A 99 -20.58 -13.72 12.36
C GLY A 99 -19.57 -12.84 13.10
N THR A 100 -18.50 -13.47 13.57
CA THR A 100 -17.37 -12.82 14.27
C THR A 100 -16.04 -13.23 13.65
N LEU A 101 -15.00 -12.44 13.93
CA LEU A 101 -13.65 -12.59 13.40
C LEU A 101 -12.64 -12.88 14.50
N THR A 102 -11.73 -13.80 14.24
CA THR A 102 -10.58 -14.09 15.10
C THR A 102 -9.30 -14.07 14.25
N LEU A 103 -8.37 -13.17 14.57
CA LEU A 103 -7.06 -13.10 13.91
C LEU A 103 -6.20 -14.31 14.30
N SER A 104 -5.26 -14.70 13.44
CA SER A 104 -4.33 -15.80 13.74
C SER A 104 -3.33 -15.46 14.86
N GLY A 105 -3.14 -14.16 15.13
CA GLY A 105 -2.38 -13.63 16.24
C GLY A 105 -2.41 -12.10 16.27
N THR A 106 -1.96 -11.52 17.38
CA THR A 106 -2.04 -10.06 17.62
C THR A 106 -0.67 -9.40 17.84
N THR A 107 0.42 -10.14 17.61
CA THR A 107 1.78 -9.64 17.86
C THR A 107 2.08 -8.45 16.97
N GLY A 108 2.47 -7.33 17.60
CA GLY A 108 2.83 -6.11 16.88
C GLY A 108 1.64 -5.33 16.32
N LEU A 109 0.42 -5.65 16.78
CA LEU A 109 -0.80 -4.87 16.53
C LEU A 109 -1.17 -4.05 17.77
N THR A 110 -1.76 -2.88 17.55
CA THR A 110 -2.32 -2.02 18.61
C THR A 110 -3.79 -1.77 18.32
N PHE A 111 -4.67 -2.28 19.18
CA PHE A 111 -6.13 -2.19 18.99
C PHE A 111 -6.68 -0.87 19.52
N SER A 112 -7.56 -0.25 18.73
CA SER A 112 -8.44 0.85 19.14
C SER A 112 -9.87 0.38 19.41
N SER A 113 -10.27 -0.77 18.85
CA SER A 113 -11.49 -1.51 19.19
C SER A 113 -11.32 -3.01 18.93
N GLY A 114 -12.04 -3.84 19.69
CA GLY A 114 -11.87 -5.29 19.69
C GLY A 114 -10.57 -5.73 20.36
N ASP A 115 -10.36 -7.04 20.45
CA ASP A 115 -9.13 -7.64 20.98
C ASP A 115 -8.48 -8.65 20.01
N GLY A 116 -9.09 -8.82 18.83
CA GLY A 116 -8.63 -9.75 17.80
C GLY A 116 -9.25 -11.13 17.91
N THR A 117 -10.16 -11.37 18.87
CA THR A 117 -10.80 -12.67 19.11
C THR A 117 -12.32 -12.55 19.17
N ALA A 118 -13.01 -13.24 18.26
CA ALA A 118 -14.48 -13.29 18.19
C ALA A 118 -15.15 -11.90 18.16
N ASP A 119 -14.56 -10.94 17.45
CA ASP A 119 -15.12 -9.60 17.28
C ASP A 119 -16.01 -9.49 16.03
N ALA A 120 -17.18 -8.87 16.13
CA ALA A 120 -17.97 -8.51 14.96
C ALA A 120 -17.37 -7.32 14.20
N SER A 121 -16.62 -6.45 14.89
CA SER A 121 -15.82 -5.38 14.31
C SER A 121 -14.61 -5.12 15.19
N MET A 122 -13.44 -4.97 14.59
CA MET A 122 -12.20 -4.63 15.27
C MET A 122 -11.44 -3.59 14.46
N ALA A 123 -10.72 -2.71 15.14
CA ALA A 123 -9.85 -1.73 14.54
C ALA A 123 -8.49 -1.74 15.23
N PHE A 124 -7.43 -1.76 14.44
CA PHE A 124 -6.06 -1.84 14.94
C PHE A 124 -5.08 -1.18 13.99
N THR A 125 -3.91 -0.86 14.51
CA THR A 125 -2.76 -0.38 13.73
C THR A 125 -1.59 -1.36 13.83
N GLY A 126 -0.75 -1.39 12.80
CA GLY A 126 0.44 -2.22 12.75
C GLY A 126 1.22 -2.02 11.45
N THR A 127 2.40 -2.61 11.35
CA THR A 127 3.14 -2.64 10.07
C THR A 127 2.48 -3.61 9.09
N LEU A 128 2.68 -3.41 7.79
CA LEU A 128 2.16 -4.33 6.76
C LEU A 128 2.55 -5.79 7.02
N VAL A 129 3.76 -6.04 7.52
CA VAL A 129 4.24 -7.40 7.82
C VAL A 129 3.44 -8.03 8.96
N ASN A 130 3.24 -7.31 10.07
CA ASN A 130 2.53 -7.83 11.24
C ASN A 130 1.04 -8.03 10.92
N ILE A 131 0.44 -7.08 10.19
CA ILE A 131 -0.97 -7.18 9.78
C ILE A 131 -1.17 -8.37 8.83
N ASN A 132 -0.34 -8.52 7.80
CA ASN A 132 -0.47 -9.66 6.88
C ASN A 132 -0.23 -11.01 7.58
N THR A 133 0.63 -11.05 8.60
CA THR A 133 0.81 -12.24 9.43
C THR A 133 -0.46 -12.58 10.21
N ALA A 134 -1.12 -11.58 10.80
CA ALA A 134 -2.36 -11.75 11.55
C ALA A 134 -3.56 -12.12 10.67
N LEU A 135 -3.58 -11.67 9.42
CA LEU A 135 -4.61 -11.98 8.43
C LEU A 135 -4.45 -13.38 7.82
N ASP A 136 -3.23 -13.92 7.75
CA ASP A 136 -2.99 -15.28 7.28
C ASP A 136 -3.41 -16.30 8.35
N GLY A 137 -4.60 -16.87 8.18
CA GLY A 137 -5.28 -17.69 9.19
C GLY A 137 -6.43 -16.98 9.90
N LEU A 138 -6.88 -15.81 9.43
CA LEU A 138 -8.08 -15.14 9.92
C LEU A 138 -9.28 -16.08 9.84
N GLU A 139 -10.01 -16.23 10.95
CA GLU A 139 -11.21 -17.06 11.02
C GLU A 139 -12.48 -16.21 11.02
N PHE A 140 -13.44 -16.56 10.18
CA PHE A 140 -14.82 -16.10 10.25
C PHE A 140 -15.70 -17.20 10.85
N SER A 141 -16.34 -16.92 11.98
CA SER A 141 -17.30 -17.81 12.61
C SER A 141 -18.71 -17.27 12.40
N PRO A 142 -19.60 -17.95 11.66
CA PRO A 142 -20.99 -17.55 11.52
C PRO A 142 -21.69 -17.44 12.88
N THR A 143 -22.68 -16.56 12.98
CA THR A 143 -23.60 -16.55 14.13
C THR A 143 -24.24 -17.94 14.26
N ALA A 144 -24.29 -18.47 15.48
CA ALA A 144 -24.80 -19.82 15.72
C ALA A 144 -26.22 -20.03 15.15
N GLY A 145 -26.41 -21.10 14.39
CA GLY A 145 -27.66 -21.45 13.71
C GLY A 145 -28.09 -20.48 12.58
N TYR A 146 -27.23 -19.53 12.18
CA TYR A 146 -27.53 -18.64 11.05
C TYR A 146 -27.27 -19.34 9.72
N SER A 147 -28.17 -19.16 8.75
CA SER A 147 -27.94 -19.48 7.35
C SER A 147 -28.40 -18.31 6.48
N GLY A 148 -27.67 -18.04 5.40
CA GLY A 148 -27.88 -16.87 4.55
C GLY A 148 -26.59 -16.14 4.19
N SER A 149 -26.73 -14.88 3.81
CA SER A 149 -25.62 -14.03 3.39
C SER A 149 -24.86 -13.44 4.57
N ALA A 150 -23.54 -13.62 4.58
CA ALA A 150 -22.60 -13.02 5.50
C ALA A 150 -21.47 -12.32 4.72
N SER A 151 -20.63 -11.57 5.41
CA SER A 151 -19.49 -10.91 4.77
C SER A 151 -18.38 -10.57 5.76
N VAL A 152 -17.19 -10.37 5.22
CA VAL A 152 -16.06 -9.74 5.90
C VAL A 152 -15.63 -8.53 5.07
N GLN A 153 -15.72 -7.34 5.65
CA GLN A 153 -15.18 -6.10 5.08
C GLN A 153 -13.83 -5.79 5.70
N ILE A 154 -12.89 -5.34 4.89
CA ILE A 154 -11.62 -4.77 5.31
C ILE A 154 -11.53 -3.35 4.78
N VAL A 155 -11.12 -2.42 5.65
CA VAL A 155 -10.75 -1.05 5.28
C VAL A 155 -9.35 -0.79 5.80
N THR A 156 -8.45 -0.33 4.94
CA THR A 156 -7.07 0.01 5.29
C THR A 156 -6.81 1.47 5.00
N ASP A 157 -6.13 2.17 5.91
CA ASP A 157 -5.76 3.59 5.82
C ASP A 157 -4.26 3.76 6.13
N ASP A 158 -3.52 4.41 5.23
CA ASP A 158 -2.07 4.62 5.34
C ASP A 158 -1.66 5.69 6.38
N GLN A 159 -2.65 6.36 6.98
CA GLN A 159 -2.55 7.46 7.94
C GLN A 159 -1.74 8.66 7.41
N GLY A 160 -1.52 8.76 6.11
CA GLY A 160 -0.75 9.82 5.46
C GLY A 160 0.72 9.80 5.85
N ASN A 161 1.24 8.65 6.29
CA ASN A 161 2.63 8.52 6.76
C ASN A 161 3.67 8.74 5.66
N THR A 162 3.25 8.72 4.40
CA THR A 162 4.12 8.85 3.24
C THR A 162 3.51 9.75 2.18
N GLY A 163 4.38 10.31 1.35
CA GLY A 163 3.98 11.17 0.26
C GLY A 163 3.36 12.53 0.67
N SER A 164 2.96 13.29 -0.34
CA SER A 164 2.05 14.44 -0.19
C SER A 164 0.62 14.00 -0.51
N GLY A 165 -0.39 14.72 0.01
CA GLY A 165 -1.81 14.41 -0.24
C GLY A 165 -2.62 14.01 1.00
N GLY A 166 -1.93 13.68 2.10
CA GLY A 166 -2.58 13.24 3.33
C GLY A 166 -2.98 11.76 3.30
N PRO A 167 -3.77 11.30 4.29
CA PRO A 167 -4.18 9.91 4.39
C PRO A 167 -5.02 9.46 3.21
N GLN A 168 -4.77 8.24 2.73
CA GLN A 168 -5.59 7.54 1.75
C GLN A 168 -6.01 6.17 2.29
N SER A 169 -7.08 5.62 1.70
CA SER A 169 -7.67 4.37 2.16
C SER A 169 -8.19 3.52 1.01
N ASP A 170 -8.30 2.22 1.27
CA ASP A 170 -8.89 1.23 0.38
C ASP A 170 -9.84 0.30 1.14
N SER A 171 -10.91 -0.14 0.49
CA SER A 171 -11.99 -0.92 1.11
C SER A 171 -12.48 -2.05 0.21
N ASP A 172 -12.43 -3.28 0.72
CA ASP A 172 -12.87 -4.48 0.02
C ASP A 172 -13.81 -5.33 0.87
N THR A 173 -14.56 -6.22 0.22
CA THR A 173 -15.50 -7.10 0.91
C THR A 173 -15.47 -8.51 0.33
N VAL A 174 -15.29 -9.49 1.21
CA VAL A 174 -15.49 -10.91 0.93
C VAL A 174 -16.94 -11.27 1.23
N SER A 175 -17.68 -11.66 0.21
CA SER A 175 -19.03 -12.21 0.38
C SER A 175 -18.94 -13.68 0.83
N ILE A 176 -19.75 -14.05 1.83
CA ILE A 176 -19.78 -15.40 2.40
C ILE A 176 -21.23 -15.91 2.34
N THR A 177 -21.43 -17.13 1.86
CA THR A 177 -22.71 -17.82 2.00
C THR A 177 -22.61 -18.86 3.11
N VAL A 178 -23.48 -18.74 4.12
CA VAL A 178 -23.59 -19.68 5.22
C VAL A 178 -24.70 -20.68 4.89
N ASN A 179 -24.30 -21.93 4.65
CA ASN A 179 -25.19 -23.02 4.31
C ASN A 179 -25.77 -23.66 5.57
N ALA A 180 -27.05 -23.98 5.56
CA ALA A 180 -27.64 -24.81 6.59
C ALA A 180 -26.98 -26.21 6.60
N ASN A 181 -26.97 -26.85 7.77
CA ASN A 181 -26.56 -28.24 7.92
C ASN A 181 -27.67 -29.21 7.51
#